data_AF-A0A165IZR1-F1
#
_entry.id   AF-A0A165IZR1-F1
#
_cell.length_a   1.000
_cell.length_b   1.000
_cell.length_c   1.000
_cell.angle_alpha   90.00
_cell.angle_beta   90.00
_cell.angle_gamma   90.00
#
_symmetry.space_group_name_H-M   'P 1'
#
loop_
_entity.id
_entity.type
_entity.pdbx_description
1 polymer ?
#
loop_
_entity_poly.entity_id
_entity_poly.type
_entity_poly.pdbx_seq_one_letter_code
_entity_poly.pdbx_strand_id
1 'polypeptide(L)'
;MLPRGGPRSYYVALALAACALTSLGINSITQREQHTQLRLRLTTQRTVLRDLIARYRAGEHVPQNEEHRLLRLAQISLTPGHPATDAHKPTSVMQAVFGRPVPAEDEARELAKLREIWDQALRDDEQQQQKRALA
;
A
#
# COMPACT_ATOMS: atom_id res chain seq x y z
N MET A 1 -16.93 31.79 -4.89
CA MET A 1 -16.05 31.92 -6.08
C MET A 1 -16.04 30.59 -6.81
N LEU A 2 -16.67 30.52 -7.99
CA LEU A 2 -16.62 29.32 -8.82
C LEU A 2 -15.25 29.23 -9.51
N PRO A 3 -14.62 28.04 -9.58
CA PRO A 3 -13.35 27.88 -10.30
C PRO A 3 -13.53 28.21 -11.79
N ARG A 4 -12.47 28.70 -12.43
CA ARG A 4 -12.47 29.28 -13.79
C ARG A 4 -12.81 28.32 -14.94
N GLY A 5 -13.27 27.11 -14.67
CA GLY A 5 -13.85 26.20 -15.65
C GLY A 5 -15.32 25.96 -15.32
N GLY A 6 -16.17 25.83 -16.34
CA GLY A 6 -17.62 25.69 -16.18
C GLY A 6 -18.09 24.57 -15.23
N PRO A 7 -19.41 24.42 -15.02
CA PRO A 7 -19.96 23.52 -13.99
C PRO A 7 -19.43 22.08 -14.07
N ARG A 8 -19.10 21.59 -15.27
CA ARG A 8 -18.51 20.26 -15.48
C ARG A 8 -17.13 20.09 -14.84
N SER A 9 -16.23 21.06 -14.95
CA SER A 9 -14.90 20.94 -14.34
C SER A 9 -14.95 21.01 -12.81
N TYR A 10 -15.94 21.70 -12.26
CA TYR A 10 -16.17 21.69 -10.81
C TYR A 10 -16.57 20.29 -10.31
N TYR A 11 -17.52 19.62 -10.97
CA TYR A 11 -17.92 18.26 -10.60
C TYR A 11 -16.80 17.23 -10.80
N VAL A 12 -16.00 17.37 -11.86
CA VAL A 12 -14.83 16.50 -12.10
C VAL A 12 -13.77 16.71 -11.00
N ALA A 13 -13.45 17.96 -10.67
CA ALA A 13 -12.51 18.26 -9.59
C ALA A 13 -13.02 17.75 -8.24
N LEU A 14 -14.32 17.85 -7.97
CA LEU A 14 -14.94 17.36 -6.74
C LEU A 14 -14.94 15.83 -6.69
N ALA A 15 -15.19 15.14 -7.80
CA ALA A 15 -15.10 13.69 -7.89
C ALA A 15 -13.66 13.19 -7.68
N LEU A 16 -12.66 13.87 -8.27
CA LEU A 16 -11.24 13.56 -8.06
C LEU A 16 -10.81 13.81 -6.61
N ALA A 17 -11.24 14.92 -6.02
CA ALA A 17 -10.95 15.24 -4.62
C ALA A 17 -11.59 14.21 -3.66
N ALA A 18 -12.84 13.81 -3.92
CA ALA A 18 -13.51 12.78 -3.15
C ALA A 18 -12.78 11.44 -3.27
N CYS A 19 -12.40 11.05 -4.50
CA CYS A 19 -11.63 9.81 -4.74
C CYS A 19 -10.28 9.82 -4.02
N ALA A 20 -9.55 10.93 -4.08
CA ALA A 20 -8.28 11.09 -3.38
C ALA A 20 -8.43 10.97 -1.86
N LEU A 21 -9.46 11.61 -1.28
CA LEU A 21 -9.76 11.51 0.15
C LEU A 21 -10.15 10.09 0.56
N THR A 22 -10.96 9.40 -0.23
CA THR A 22 -11.33 8.01 0.05
C THR A 22 -10.15 7.07 -0.06
N SER A 23 -9.29 7.25 -1.07
CA SER A 23 -8.08 6.45 -1.27
C SER A 23 -7.10 6.67 -0.11
N LEU A 24 -6.89 7.91 0.31
CA LEU A 24 -6.08 8.25 1.47
C LEU A 24 -6.66 7.65 2.76
N GLY A 25 -7.98 7.72 2.94
CA GLY A 25 -8.69 7.15 4.08
C GLY A 25 -8.47 5.64 4.17
N ILE A 26 -8.69 4.92 3.07
CA ILE A 26 -8.47 3.47 3.00
C ILE A 26 -7.01 3.13 3.28
N ASN A 27 -6.06 3.84 2.65
CA ASN A 27 -4.63 3.60 2.86
C ASN A 27 -4.21 3.87 4.32
N SER A 28 -4.80 4.85 4.98
CA SER A 28 -4.51 5.12 6.40
C SER A 28 -4.99 4.00 7.32
N ILE A 29 -6.14 3.38 6.99
CA ILE A 29 -6.71 2.27 7.75
C ILE A 29 -5.83 1.03 7.56
N THR A 30 -5.46 0.70 6.32
CA THR A 30 -4.60 -0.45 6.03
C THR A 30 -3.23 -0.31 6.69
N GLN A 31 -2.63 0.89 6.66
CA GLN A 31 -1.38 1.15 7.37
C GLN A 31 -1.51 0.97 8.89
N ARG A 32 -2.61 1.44 9.50
CA ARG A 32 -2.85 1.23 10.94
C ARG A 32 -2.98 -0.24 11.28
N GLU A 33 -3.68 -1.02 10.48
CA GLU A 33 -3.81 -2.47 10.68
C GLU A 33 -2.46 -3.16 10.58
N GLN A 34 -1.67 -2.85 9.54
CA GLN A 34 -0.32 -3.37 9.36
C GLN A 34 0.58 -3.03 10.56
N HIS A 35 0.58 -1.77 11.02
CA HIS A 35 1.36 -1.37 12.19
C HIS A 35 0.90 -2.10 13.46
N THR A 36 -0.39 -2.33 13.63
CA THR A 36 -0.93 -3.06 14.78
C THR A 36 -0.49 -4.53 14.75
N GLN A 37 -0.56 -5.18 13.60
CA GLN A 37 -0.07 -6.56 13.41
C GLN A 37 1.45 -6.66 13.65
N LEU A 38 2.23 -5.70 13.14
CA LEU A 38 3.67 -5.63 13.37
C LEU A 38 4.01 -5.46 14.85
N ARG A 39 3.29 -4.57 15.55
CA ARG A 39 3.46 -4.39 17.00
C ARG A 39 3.16 -5.68 17.75
N LEU A 40 2.04 -6.34 17.47
CA LEU A 40 1.69 -7.61 18.10
C LEU A 40 2.77 -8.67 17.87
N ARG A 41 3.26 -8.80 16.63
CA ARG A 41 4.35 -9.73 16.28
C ARG A 41 5.65 -9.43 17.03
N LEU A 42 6.05 -8.16 17.11
CA LEU A 42 7.26 -7.79 17.84
C LEU A 42 7.10 -8.01 19.35
N THR A 43 5.92 -7.77 19.89
CA THR A 43 5.63 -8.03 21.32
C THR A 43 5.64 -9.53 21.64
N THR A 44 5.12 -10.39 20.77
CA THR A 44 5.15 -11.85 20.96
C THR A 44 6.57 -12.38 20.85
N GLN A 45 7.35 -11.90 19.88
CA GLN A 45 8.78 -12.23 19.76
C GLN A 45 9.57 -11.83 21.00
N ARG A 46 9.37 -10.60 21.47
CA ARG A 46 10.04 -10.08 22.66
C ARG A 46 9.67 -10.87 23.91
N THR A 47 8.41 -11.23 24.08
CA THR A 47 7.94 -11.98 25.25
C THR A 47 8.50 -13.39 25.28
N VAL A 48 8.47 -14.11 24.16
CA VAL A 48 9.05 -15.47 24.07
C VAL A 48 10.56 -15.45 24.30
N LEU A 49 11.29 -14.52 23.67
CA LEU A 49 12.73 -14.38 23.91
C LEU A 49 13.04 -14.02 25.37
N ARG A 50 12.23 -13.15 25.99
CA ARG A 50 12.40 -12.79 27.40
C ARG A 50 12.18 -13.98 28.32
N ASP A 51 11.17 -14.81 28.04
CA ASP A 51 10.88 -16.02 28.80
C ASP A 51 12.01 -17.05 28.67
N LEU A 52 12.48 -17.31 27.45
CA LEU A 52 13.62 -18.20 27.20
C LEU A 52 14.88 -17.72 27.93
N ILE A 53 15.21 -16.43 27.85
CA ILE A 53 16.35 -15.85 28.57
C ILE A 53 16.20 -16.02 30.08
N ALA A 54 15.00 -15.87 30.63
CA ALA A 54 14.76 -16.06 32.06
C ALA A 54 15.01 -17.51 32.49
N ARG A 55 14.53 -18.48 31.71
CA ARG A 55 14.74 -19.92 31.97
C ARG A 55 16.21 -20.32 31.87
N TYR A 56 16.92 -19.86 30.85
CA TYR A 56 18.37 -20.10 30.74
C TYR A 56 19.15 -19.52 31.92
N ARG A 57 18.77 -18.34 32.40
CA ARG A 57 19.39 -17.73 33.60
C ARG A 57 19.06 -18.48 34.89
N ALA A 58 17.90 -19.12 34.97
CA ALA A 58 17.51 -19.97 36.08
C ALA A 58 18.23 -21.34 36.06
N GLY A 59 18.98 -21.65 35.00
CA GLY A 59 19.64 -22.95 34.83
C GLY A 59 18.66 -24.07 34.47
N GLU A 60 17.42 -23.74 34.10
CA GLU A 60 16.45 -24.72 33.62
C GLU A 60 16.89 -25.25 32.24
N HIS A 61 16.94 -26.57 32.11
CA HIS A 61 17.18 -27.20 30.82
C HIS A 61 15.90 -27.15 29.99
N VAL A 62 15.82 -26.18 29.08
CA VAL A 62 14.74 -26.14 28.10
C VAL A 62 15.07 -27.17 27.02
N PRO A 63 14.22 -28.19 26.80
CA PRO A 63 14.49 -29.19 25.77
C PRO A 63 14.46 -28.51 24.40
N GLN A 64 15.43 -28.86 23.54
CA GLN A 64 15.60 -28.25 22.21
C GLN A 64 14.31 -28.27 21.36
N ASN A 65 13.42 -29.25 21.57
CA ASN A 65 12.13 -29.35 20.91
C ASN A 65 11.17 -28.21 21.30
N GLU A 66 11.17 -27.80 22.56
CA GLU A 66 10.34 -26.70 23.06
C GLU A 66 10.92 -25.35 22.63
N GLU A 67 12.25 -25.19 22.64
CA GLU A 67 12.91 -23.99 22.13
C GLU A 67 12.59 -23.77 20.66
N HIS A 68 12.73 -24.80 19.81
CA HIS A 68 12.39 -24.71 18.39
C HIS A 68 10.90 -24.46 18.17
N ARG A 69 10.02 -25.03 19.01
CA ARG A 69 8.57 -24.81 18.91
C ARG A 69 8.18 -23.40 19.32
N LEU A 70 8.73 -22.87 20.41
CA LEU A 70 8.52 -21.51 20.88
C LEU A 70 9.11 -20.50 19.91
N LEU A 71 10.29 -20.77 19.35
CA LEU A 71 10.85 -19.99 18.28
C LEU A 71 9.96 -20.06 17.04
N ARG A 72 9.46 -21.22 16.57
CA ARG A 72 8.48 -21.27 15.45
C ARG A 72 7.16 -20.55 15.73
N LEU A 73 6.70 -20.51 16.98
CA LEU A 73 5.49 -19.79 17.37
C LEU A 73 5.73 -18.26 17.44
N ALA A 74 6.92 -17.86 17.90
CA ALA A 74 7.37 -16.47 17.93
C ALA A 74 7.84 -15.97 16.54
N GLN A 75 8.30 -16.89 15.71
CA GLN A 75 8.86 -16.63 14.40
C GLN A 75 8.11 -17.35 13.29
N ILE A 76 7.60 -16.51 12.39
CA ILE A 76 7.98 -16.62 10.98
C ILE A 76 7.40 -17.88 10.31
N SER A 77 6.09 -18.06 10.40
CA SER A 77 5.40 -18.37 9.15
C SER A 77 5.47 -17.08 8.32
N LEU A 78 6.42 -17.02 7.37
CA LEU A 78 6.02 -16.54 6.05
C LEU A 78 4.72 -17.28 5.77
N THR A 79 3.58 -16.61 5.92
CA THR A 79 2.40 -17.11 5.23
C THR A 79 2.84 -17.19 3.77
N PRO A 80 2.78 -18.37 3.11
CA PRO A 80 2.99 -18.42 1.67
C PRO A 80 1.80 -17.68 1.04
N GLY A 81 1.93 -16.36 0.90
CA GLY A 81 0.83 -15.45 0.61
C GLY A 81 0.88 -14.10 1.33
N HIS A 82 1.80 -13.88 2.27
CA HIS A 82 2.09 -12.52 2.78
C HIS A 82 3.60 -12.26 2.71
N PRO A 83 4.06 -11.36 1.82
CA PRO A 83 5.48 -11.05 1.65
C PRO A 83 5.97 -10.29 2.88
N ALA A 84 6.43 -11.04 3.89
CA ALA A 84 7.22 -10.51 4.99
C ALA A 84 8.66 -10.24 4.54
N THR A 85 8.82 -9.52 3.42
CA THR A 85 10.10 -8.93 2.97
C THR A 85 9.92 -7.82 1.93
N ASP A 86 8.77 -7.16 1.84
CA ASP A 86 8.68 -5.90 1.09
C ASP A 86 8.99 -4.73 2.03
N ALA A 87 10.27 -4.63 2.38
CA ALA A 87 10.84 -3.37 2.80
C ALA A 87 10.52 -2.33 1.71
N HIS A 88 9.61 -1.40 2.01
CA HIS A 88 9.37 -0.19 1.22
C HIS A 88 9.37 -0.38 -0.30
N LYS A 89 8.58 -1.32 -0.84
CA LYS A 89 8.26 -1.19 -2.26
C LYS A 89 7.40 0.06 -2.42
N PRO A 90 7.84 1.07 -3.20
CA PRO A 90 7.03 2.24 -3.46
C PRO A 90 5.70 1.76 -4.06
N THR A 91 4.59 2.24 -3.50
CA THR A 91 3.25 1.97 -4.00
C THR A 91 3.24 2.23 -5.50
N SER A 92 3.06 1.19 -6.32
CA SER A 92 3.06 1.38 -7.77
C SER A 92 1.84 2.24 -8.13
N VAL A 93 1.97 3.04 -9.19
CA VAL A 93 0.88 3.90 -9.67
C VAL A 93 -0.39 3.08 -9.90
N MET A 94 -0.24 1.82 -10.31
CA MET A 94 -1.34 0.90 -10.54
C MET A 94 -2.04 0.49 -9.25
N GLN A 95 -1.30 0.25 -8.17
CA GLN A 95 -1.89 0.00 -6.86
C GLN A 95 -2.63 1.25 -6.34
N ALA A 96 -2.13 2.46 -6.64
CA ALA A 96 -2.80 3.70 -6.25
C ALA A 96 -4.07 4.00 -7.06
N VAL A 97 -4.09 3.65 -8.36
CA VAL A 97 -5.22 3.93 -9.28
C VAL A 97 -6.28 2.83 -9.25
N PHE A 98 -5.87 1.56 -9.22
CA PHE A 98 -6.78 0.41 -9.37
C PHE A 98 -6.96 -0.42 -8.09
N GLY A 99 -6.20 -0.13 -7.03
CA GLY A 99 -6.35 -0.81 -5.73
C GLY A 99 -6.02 -2.30 -5.74
N ARG A 100 -5.39 -2.81 -6.82
CA ARG A 100 -5.01 -4.22 -6.98
C ARG A 100 -3.51 -4.33 -7.27
N PRO A 101 -2.81 -5.31 -6.69
CA PRO A 101 -1.42 -5.59 -7.06
C PRO A 101 -1.41 -6.20 -8.46
N VAL A 102 -0.82 -5.49 -9.42
CA VAL A 102 -0.62 -5.96 -10.79
C VAL A 102 0.77 -6.63 -10.87
N PRO A 103 0.90 -7.82 -11.48
CA PRO A 103 2.22 -8.45 -11.66
C PRO A 103 3.13 -7.55 -12.52
N ALA A 104 4.42 -7.48 -12.16
CA ALA A 104 5.40 -6.55 -12.74
C ALA A 104 5.54 -6.61 -14.28
N GLU A 105 5.19 -7.74 -14.89
CA GLU A 105 5.22 -7.93 -16.35
C GLU A 105 4.10 -7.16 -17.07
N ASP A 106 2.97 -6.94 -16.40
CA ASP A 106 1.82 -6.22 -16.96
C ASP A 106 1.86 -4.72 -16.66
N GLU A 107 2.58 -4.29 -15.60
CA GLU A 107 2.69 -2.88 -15.21
C GLU A 107 3.25 -2.00 -16.34
N ALA A 108 4.28 -2.46 -17.07
CA ALA A 108 4.87 -1.67 -18.15
C ALA A 108 3.90 -1.43 -19.32
N ARG A 109 3.06 -2.41 -19.63
CA ARG A 109 2.07 -2.32 -20.71
C ARG A 109 0.90 -1.42 -20.32
N GLU A 110 0.47 -1.49 -19.06
CA GLU A 110 -0.62 -0.64 -18.56
C GLU A 110 -0.17 0.81 -18.38
N LEU A 111 1.08 1.05 -17.94
CA LEU A 111 1.66 2.39 -17.90
C LEU A 111 1.78 3.02 -19.30
N ALA A 112 2.13 2.24 -20.33
CA ALA A 112 2.17 2.72 -21.71
C ALA A 112 0.78 3.15 -22.20
N LYS A 113 -0.25 2.32 -21.96
CA LYS A 113 -1.65 2.65 -22.31
C LYS A 113 -2.15 3.90 -21.59
N LEU A 114 -1.84 4.02 -20.29
CA LEU A 114 -2.21 5.20 -19.52
C LEU A 114 -1.55 6.44 -20.10
N ARG A 115 -0.26 6.38 -20.44
CA ARG A 115 0.46 7.51 -21.04
C ARG A 115 -0.16 7.96 -22.36
N GLU A 116 -0.53 7.02 -23.24
CA GLU A 116 -1.21 7.33 -24.49
C GLU A 116 -2.57 8.00 -24.27
N ILE A 117 -3.36 7.53 -23.29
CA ILE A 117 -4.65 8.13 -22.93
C ILE A 117 -4.45 9.56 -22.41
N TRP A 118 -3.44 9.79 -21.57
CA TRP A 118 -3.12 11.12 -21.05
C TRP A 118 -2.63 12.07 -22.14
N ASP A 119 -1.78 11.60 -23.06
CA ASP A 119 -1.28 12.41 -24.17
C ASP A 119 -2.40 12.75 -25.18
N GLN A 120 -3.35 11.84 -25.41
CA GLN A 120 -4.55 12.14 -26.20
C GLN A 120 -5.45 13.16 -25.50
N ALA A 121 -5.70 12.99 -24.20
CA ALA A 121 -6.53 13.92 -23.44
C ALA A 121 -5.92 15.34 -23.40
N LEU A 122 -4.59 15.47 -23.29
CA LEU A 122 -3.92 16.77 -23.35
C LEU A 122 -4.11 17.45 -24.71
N ARG A 123 -3.93 16.71 -25.80
CA ARG A 123 -4.09 17.25 -27.17
C ARG A 123 -5.53 17.68 -27.44
N ASP A 124 -6.50 16.91 -26.97
CA ASP A 124 -7.91 17.23 -27.11
C ASP A 124 -8.28 18.50 -26.31
N ASP A 125 -7.69 18.67 -25.12
CA ASP A 125 -7.91 19.86 -24.29
C ASP A 125 -7.25 21.11 -24.90
N GLU A 126 -6.03 20.99 -25.47
CA GLU A 126 -5.36 22.06 -26.22
C GLU A 126 -6.17 22.49 -27.46
N GLN A 127 -6.70 21.53 -28.22
CA GLN A 127 -7.55 21.81 -29.37
C GLN A 127 -8.88 22.47 -28.96
N GLN A 128 -9.45 22.08 -27.82
CA GLN A 128 -10.64 22.73 -27.28
C GLN A 128 -10.36 24.16 -26.80
N GLN A 129 -9.20 24.41 -26.18
CA GLN A 129 -8.80 25.76 -25.77
C GLN A 129 -8.57 26.68 -26.98
N GLN A 130 -7.92 26.19 -28.04
CA GLN A 130 -7.74 26.97 -29.28
C GLN A 130 -9.08 27.29 -29.96
N LYS A 131 -10.01 26.34 -30.02
CA LYS A 131 -11.36 26.57 -30.55
C LYS A 131 -12.17 27.57 -29.72
N ARG A 132 -11.95 27.64 -28.41
CA ARG A 132 -12.57 28.64 -27.52
C ARG A 132 -11.91 30.01 -27.59
N ALA A 133 -10.65 30.10 -28.01
CA ALA A 133 -9.94 31.37 -28.17
C ALA A 133 -10.24 32.05 -29.53
N LEU A 134 -10.74 31.29 -30.51
CA LEU A 134 -11.08 31.76 -31.85
C LEU A 134 -12.59 32.02 -32.06
N ALA A 135 -13.44 31.74 -31.06
CA ALA A 135 -14.88 31.99 -31.06
C ALA A 135 -15.21 33.13 -30.09
#